data_AF-A0A662C7M1-F1
#
_entry.id   AF-A0A662C7M1-F1
#
_cell.length_a   1.000
_cell.length_b   1.000
_cell.length_c   1.000
_cell.angle_alpha   90.00
_cell.angle_beta   90.00
_cell.angle_gamma   90.00
#
_symmetry.space_group_name_H-M   'P 1'
#
loop_
_entity.id
_entity.type
_entity.pdbx_description
1 polymer ?
#
loop_
_entity_poly.entity_id
_entity_poly.type
_entity_poly.pdbx_seq_one_letter_code
_entity_poly.pdbx_strand_id
1 'polypeptide(L)'
;ARNGGKFQKELLQILPKTNYKDLMIIKEGRQDIRFLIREENSKISELVMIITGEDDPVLIFLEGDINLKNISKMSKSMKIKGFEHLEKVDD
;
A
#
# COMPACT_ATOMS: atom_id res chain seq x y z
N ALA A 1 -19.46 6.51 -13.35
CA ALA A 1 -18.25 6.83 -12.58
C ALA A 1 -18.59 7.74 -11.40
N ARG A 2 -18.80 7.20 -10.18
CA ARG A 2 -19.17 8.04 -9.03
C ARG A 2 -18.90 7.47 -7.63
N ASN A 3 -18.05 6.46 -7.46
CA ASN A 3 -17.74 5.90 -6.13
C ASN A 3 -16.25 5.91 -5.73
N GLY A 4 -15.31 5.96 -6.68
CA GLY A 4 -13.87 5.88 -6.37
C GLY A 4 -13.35 7.02 -5.47
N GLY A 5 -13.73 8.26 -5.77
CA GLY A 5 -13.28 9.43 -5.00
C GLY A 5 -13.92 9.57 -3.61
N LYS A 6 -15.03 8.85 -3.34
CA LYS A 6 -15.67 8.84 -2.02
C LYS A 6 -14.98 7.82 -1.11
N PHE A 7 -14.71 6.63 -1.63
CA PHE A 7 -13.98 5.56 -0.94
C PHE A 7 -12.57 6.00 -0.53
N GLN A 8 -11.82 6.65 -1.42
CA GLN A 8 -10.50 7.19 -1.10
C GLN A 8 -10.55 8.22 0.05
N LYS A 9 -11.58 9.08 0.08
CA LYS A 9 -11.74 10.09 1.14
C LYS A 9 -12.11 9.45 2.48
N GLU A 10 -12.96 8.43 2.49
CA GLU A 10 -13.34 7.69 3.70
C GLU A 10 -12.14 6.93 4.28
N LEU A 11 -11.33 6.30 3.44
CA LEU A 11 -10.12 5.60 3.88
C LEU A 11 -9.06 6.54 4.47
N LEU A 12 -8.84 7.71 3.86
CA LEU A 12 -7.93 8.74 4.39
C LEU A 12 -8.43 9.38 5.71
N GLN A 13 -9.69 9.14 6.08
CA GLN A 13 -10.23 9.51 7.40
C GLN A 13 -10.04 8.40 8.43
N ILE A 14 -10.04 7.12 8.00
CA ILE A 14 -9.87 5.95 8.87
C ILE A 14 -8.39 5.73 9.22
N LEU A 15 -7.47 5.94 8.27
CA LEU A 15 -6.04 5.86 8.54
C LEU A 15 -5.62 7.08 9.36
N PRO A 16 -5.15 6.93 10.62
CA PRO A 16 -4.65 8.07 11.39
C PRO A 16 -3.54 8.79 10.61
N LYS A 17 -3.83 10.03 10.21
CA LYS A 17 -2.98 10.85 9.32
C LYS A 17 -1.57 11.13 9.85
N THR A 18 -1.28 10.82 11.11
CA THR A 18 -0.08 11.23 11.82
C THR A 18 1.01 10.16 11.88
N ASN A 19 0.69 8.88 11.65
CA ASN A 19 1.62 7.78 11.95
C ASN A 19 2.05 6.96 10.72
N TYR A 20 1.43 7.17 9.55
CA TYR A 20 1.86 6.52 8.32
C TYR A 20 2.87 7.38 7.56
N LYS A 21 3.91 6.73 7.05
CA LYS A 21 4.89 7.30 6.14
C LYS A 21 4.62 6.80 4.72
N ASP A 22 4.72 7.69 3.73
CA ASP A 22 4.74 7.28 2.33
C ASP A 22 6.01 6.47 2.06
N LEU A 23 5.84 5.23 1.60
CA LEU A 23 6.95 4.34 1.26
C LEU A 23 7.32 4.48 -0.22
N MET A 24 6.32 4.25 -1.09
CA MET A 24 6.50 4.39 -2.53
C MET A 24 5.18 4.62 -3.25
N ILE A 25 5.26 5.21 -4.44
CA ILE A 25 4.15 5.36 -5.37
C ILE A 25 4.59 4.81 -6.73
N ILE A 26 3.79 3.90 -7.28
CA ILE A 26 3.98 3.33 -8.62
C ILE A 26 2.86 3.86 -9.50
N LYS A 27 3.22 4.40 -10.67
CA LYS A 27 2.26 4.90 -11.65
C LYS A 27 2.33 4.04 -12.91
N GLU A 28 1.24 3.34 -13.20
CA GLU A 28 1.11 2.49 -14.38
C GLU A 28 -0.08 2.95 -15.23
N GLY A 29 0.20 3.73 -16.27
CA GLY A 29 -0.84 4.27 -17.15
C GLY A 29 -1.80 5.19 -16.40
N ARG A 30 -3.05 4.72 -16.20
CA ARG A 30 -4.11 5.43 -15.44
C ARG A 30 -4.31 4.87 -14.03
N GLN A 31 -3.47 3.93 -13.60
CA GLN A 31 -3.48 3.34 -12.28
C GLN A 31 -2.34 3.91 -11.42
N ASP A 32 -2.69 4.32 -10.21
CA ASP A 32 -1.75 4.72 -9.16
C ASP A 32 -1.82 3.71 -8.01
N ILE A 33 -0.67 3.15 -7.65
CA ILE A 33 -0.49 2.25 -6.51
C ILE A 33 0.36 2.97 -5.47
N ARG A 34 -0.17 3.16 -4.26
CA ARG A 34 0.53 3.81 -3.15
C ARG A 34 0.73 2.83 -2.01
N PHE A 35 1.96 2.78 -1.50
CA PHE A 35 2.31 2.05 -0.29
C PHE A 35 2.58 3.02 0.85
N LEU A 36 1.96 2.75 1.99
CA LEU A 36 2.18 3.46 3.25
C LEU A 36 2.63 2.45 4.31
N ILE A 37 3.54 2.85 5.18
CA ILE A 37 3.97 2.03 6.32
C ILE A 37 3.80 2.77 7.63
N ARG A 38 3.53 2.02 8.69
CA ARG A 38 3.66 2.50 10.06
C ARG A 38 4.83 1.78 10.71
N GLU A 39 5.67 2.54 11.39
CA GLU A 39 6.81 2.01 12.13
C GLU A 39 6.60 2.20 13.63
N GLU A 40 6.88 1.15 14.39
CA GLU A 40 6.93 1.16 15.84
C GLU A 40 8.22 0.46 16.27
N ASN A 41 8.99 1.09 17.16
CA ASN A 41 10.24 0.52 17.69
C ASN A 41 11.20 0.03 16.57
N SER A 42 11.32 0.83 15.50
CA SER A 42 12.15 0.52 14.31
C SER A 42 11.72 -0.74 13.53
N LYS A 43 10.50 -1.24 13.74
CA LYS A 43 9.88 -2.29 12.94
C LYS A 43 8.66 -1.77 12.21
N ILE A 44 8.40 -2.29 11.03
CA ILE A 44 7.17 -1.99 10.30
C ILE A 44 6.05 -2.81 10.95
N SER A 45 5.12 -2.14 11.62
CA SER A 45 3.98 -2.76 12.28
C SER A 45 2.77 -2.90 11.36
N GLU A 46 2.65 -2.00 10.37
CA GLU A 46 1.52 -1.97 9.44
C GLU A 46 1.97 -1.60 8.04
N LEU A 47 1.33 -2.22 7.03
CA LEU A 47 1.51 -1.92 5.61
C LEU A 47 0.13 -1.69 4.98
N VAL A 48 -0.03 -0.54 4.34
CA VAL A 48 -1.25 -0.18 3.61
C VAL A 48 -0.91 -0.02 2.14
N MET A 49 -1.66 -0.71 1.27
CA MET A 49 -1.64 -0.47 -0.16
C MET A 49 -2.98 0.11 -0.61
N ILE A 50 -2.90 1.17 -1.42
CA ILE A 50 -4.04 1.82 -2.05
C ILE A 50 -3.84 1.76 -3.56
N ILE A 51 -4.76 1.09 -4.27
CA ILE A 51 -4.81 1.08 -5.73
C ILE A 51 -5.98 1.96 -6.17
N THR A 52 -5.71 2.95 -7.01
CA THR A 52 -6.72 3.84 -7.60
C THR A 52 -6.51 3.97 -9.10
N GLY A 53 -7.58 4.20 -9.88
CA GLY A 53 -7.47 4.35 -11.33
C GLY A 53 -8.82 4.23 -12.02
N GLU A 54 -8.84 3.52 -13.14
CA GLU A 54 -10.08 3.29 -13.91
C GLU A 54 -11.00 2.24 -13.27
N ASP A 55 -10.42 1.26 -12.60
CA ASP A 55 -11.14 0.21 -11.87
C ASP A 55 -11.60 0.69 -10.49
N ASP A 56 -12.41 -0.13 -9.83
CA ASP A 56 -12.80 0.10 -8.45
C ASP A 56 -11.56 0.17 -7.55
N PRO A 57 -11.50 1.17 -6.65
CA PRO A 57 -10.34 1.33 -5.78
C PRO A 57 -10.21 0.15 -4.82
N VAL A 58 -8.98 -0.28 -4.59
CA VAL A 58 -8.66 -1.39 -3.69
C VAL A 58 -7.82 -0.86 -2.53
N LEU A 59 -8.16 -1.26 -1.30
CA LEU A 59 -7.31 -1.09 -0.14
C LEU A 59 -6.93 -2.45 0.44
N ILE A 60 -5.64 -2.63 0.70
CA ILE A 60 -5.09 -3.77 1.42
C ILE A 60 -4.45 -3.22 2.69
N PHE A 61 -4.83 -3.75 3.84
CA PHE A 61 -4.25 -3.44 5.15
C PHE A 61 -3.66 -4.72 5.74
N LEU A 62 -2.40 -4.66 6.16
CA LEU A 62 -1.70 -5.73 6.84
C LEU A 62 -1.13 -5.19 8.15
N GLU A 63 -1.26 -5.95 9.22
CA GLU A 63 -0.74 -5.66 10.55
C GLU A 63 0.08 -6.86 11.06
N GLY A 64 1.23 -6.60 11.68
CA GLY A 64 2.12 -7.62 12.24
C GLY A 64 3.58 -7.19 12.29
N ASP A 65 4.50 -8.16 12.47
CA ASP A 65 5.94 -7.91 12.29
C ASP A 65 6.27 -8.01 10.79
N ILE A 66 6.14 -6.89 10.07
CA ILE A 66 6.18 -6.88 8.61
C ILE A 66 7.61 -6.72 8.12
N ASN A 67 8.04 -7.69 7.31
CA ASN A 67 9.25 -7.60 6.51
C ASN A 67 8.89 -7.40 5.04
N LEU A 68 9.18 -6.22 4.47
CA LEU A 68 8.83 -5.86 3.10
C LEU A 68 9.44 -6.81 2.05
N LYS A 69 10.65 -7.32 2.28
CA LYS A 69 11.29 -8.32 1.40
C LYS A 69 10.48 -9.62 1.38
N ASN A 70 9.94 -10.05 2.52
CA ASN A 70 9.09 -11.25 2.58
C ASN A 70 7.75 -11.02 1.88
N ILE A 71 7.13 -9.85 2.05
CA ILE A 71 5.91 -9.46 1.32
C ILE A 71 6.15 -9.48 -0.19
N SER A 72 7.27 -8.92 -0.65
CA SER A 72 7.63 -8.93 -2.07
C SER A 72 7.81 -10.35 -2.62
N LYS A 73 8.45 -11.26 -1.87
CA LYS A 73 8.57 -12.67 -2.26
C LYS A 73 7.20 -13.37 -2.34
N MET A 74 6.31 -13.10 -1.40
CA MET A 74 4.95 -13.68 -1.38
C MET A 74 4.07 -13.17 -2.52
N SER A 75 4.29 -11.93 -2.98
CA SER A 75 3.51 -11.38 -4.10
C SER A 75 3.61 -12.20 -5.39
N LYS A 76 4.75 -12.84 -5.62
CA LYS A 76 5.01 -13.69 -6.79
C LYS A 76 4.02 -14.87 -6.86
N SER A 77 3.55 -15.38 -5.71
CA SER A 77 2.53 -16.43 -5.66
C SER A 77 1.10 -15.88 -5.65
N MET A 78 0.88 -14.70 -5.04
CA MET A 78 -0.43 -14.06 -4.95
C MET A 78 -0.88 -13.33 -6.23
N LYS A 79 0.03 -13.10 -7.20
CA LYS A 79 -0.20 -12.35 -8.46
C LYS A 79 -0.73 -10.92 -8.23
N ILE A 80 -0.36 -10.30 -7.10
CA ILE A 80 -0.70 -8.90 -6.80
C ILE A 80 0.38 -8.00 -7.43
N LYS A 81 -0.01 -7.23 -8.45
CA LYS A 81 0.88 -6.25 -9.10
C LYS A 81 1.31 -5.16 -8.12
N GLY A 82 2.54 -4.66 -8.27
CA GLY A 82 3.13 -3.59 -7.48
C GLY A 82 3.99 -4.06 -6.30
N PHE A 83 3.69 -5.22 -5.70
CA PHE A 83 4.43 -5.72 -4.54
C PHE A 83 5.86 -6.20 -4.89
N GLU A 84 6.10 -6.58 -6.15
CA GLU A 84 7.43 -6.92 -6.67
C GLU A 84 8.43 -5.76 -6.57
N HIS A 85 7.94 -4.53 -6.44
CA HIS A 85 8.79 -3.35 -6.29
C HIS A 85 9.25 -3.10 -4.85
N LEU A 86 8.59 -3.73 -3.85
CA LEU A 86 8.99 -3.62 -2.44
C LEU A 86 10.36 -4.24 -2.15
N GLU A 87 10.82 -5.19 -2.98
CA GLU A 87 12.18 -5.75 -2.90
C GLU A 87 13.27 -4.68 -3.08
N LYS A 88 12.95 -3.55 -3.73
CA LYS A 88 13.89 -2.47 -4.06
C LYS A 88 13.92 -1.33 -3.05
N VAL A 89 13.09 -1.39 -2.01
CA VAL A 89 12.97 -0.33 -1.00
C VAL A 89 14.07 -0.41 0.07
N ASP A 90 14.80 -1.53 0.10
CA ASP A 90 15.98 -1.72 0.96
C ASP A 90 17.25 -1.42 0.15
N ASP A 91 17.71 -0.16 0.23
CA ASP A 91 19.11 0.32 0.18
C ASP A 91 19.23 1.69 0.88
#